data_AF-A0A0D2FPI8-F1
#
_entry.id   AF-A0A0D2FPI8-F1
#
_cell.length_a   1.000
_cell.length_b   1.000
_cell.length_c   1.000
_cell.angle_alpha   90.00
_cell.angle_beta   90.00
_cell.angle_gamma   90.00
#
_symmetry.space_group_name_H-M   'P 1'
#
loop_
_entity.id
_entity.type
_entity.pdbx_description
1 polymer ?
#
loop_
_entity_poly.entity_id
_entity_poly.type
_entity_poly.pdbx_seq_one_letter_code
_entity_poly.pdbx_strand_id
1 'polypeptide(L)'
;MGLSANKAPGRDTRQDRSLLSIPLDEETGLPRMYDARFARWLLDQVAGIASALALIHNMREEEPGEAPEKAIPGPAMGTWAPPSRLTESRATGYHRDIKLDNILVCESHKHEYGILKLGDFGSASIKELRRCKAYKFTTSQYAENPDGAETYDSPDRHIHGHTSRKTDLWALGCVFLELLLWCFDSEFTVDGFSDLRTKEKGFGEKSRSDKFWGKANAGSGYALKDCVQRKLEFLSEECRDRPKTPGRSLAAVYQADASH
;
A
#
# COMPACT_ATOMS: atom_id res chain seq x y z
N MET A 1 -11.68 68.79 -11.46
CA MET A 1 -12.53 67.88 -10.67
C MET A 1 -12.58 66.54 -11.40
N GLY A 2 -11.68 65.61 -11.06
CA GLY A 2 -11.67 64.25 -11.61
C GLY A 2 -12.26 63.29 -10.58
N LEU A 3 -13.31 62.57 -10.97
CA LEU A 3 -13.96 61.54 -10.17
C LEU A 3 -13.00 60.34 -10.03
N SER A 4 -12.55 60.08 -8.80
CA SER A 4 -11.78 58.88 -8.45
C SER A 4 -12.75 57.71 -8.24
N ALA A 5 -12.62 56.67 -9.04
CA ALA A 5 -13.33 55.41 -8.86
C ALA A 5 -12.63 54.59 -7.77
N ASN A 6 -13.32 54.38 -6.64
CA ASN A 6 -12.90 53.48 -5.58
C ASN A 6 -12.87 52.04 -6.10
N LYS A 7 -11.67 51.50 -6.33
CA LYS A 7 -11.44 50.08 -6.59
C LYS A 7 -11.37 49.37 -5.24
N ALA A 8 -12.38 48.57 -4.92
CA ALA A 8 -12.36 47.70 -3.75
C ALA A 8 -11.12 46.76 -3.84
N PRO A 9 -10.41 46.51 -2.73
CA PRO A 9 -9.32 45.54 -2.73
C PRO A 9 -9.93 44.16 -2.97
N GLY A 10 -9.65 43.60 -4.15
CA GLY A 10 -9.93 42.20 -4.44
C GLY A 10 -9.27 41.36 -3.37
N ARG A 11 -10.07 40.51 -2.70
CA ARG A 11 -9.55 39.44 -1.87
C ARG A 11 -8.66 38.59 -2.76
N ASP A 12 -7.36 38.68 -2.54
CA ASP A 12 -6.40 37.78 -3.13
C ASP A 12 -6.61 36.41 -2.49
N THR A 13 -7.47 35.59 -3.10
CA THR A 13 -7.71 34.20 -2.70
C THR A 13 -6.75 33.24 -3.39
N ARG A 14 -5.52 33.67 -3.67
CA ARG A 14 -4.41 32.75 -3.94
C ARG A 14 -3.73 32.42 -2.62
N GLN A 15 -4.41 31.62 -1.79
CA GLN A 15 -3.66 30.70 -0.94
C GLN A 15 -3.01 29.69 -1.87
N ASP A 16 -1.73 29.90 -2.09
CA ASP A 16 -0.79 28.95 -2.68
C ASP A 16 -0.79 27.68 -1.82
N ARG A 17 -1.76 26.79 -2.09
CA ARG A 17 -1.81 25.45 -1.50
C ARG A 17 -0.83 24.60 -2.28
N SER A 18 0.45 24.74 -1.98
CA SER A 18 1.46 23.77 -2.43
C SER A 18 1.00 22.40 -1.94
N LEU A 19 0.60 21.58 -2.90
CA LEU A 19 -0.02 20.28 -2.71
C LEU A 19 0.91 19.42 -1.86
N LEU A 20 0.42 18.99 -0.68
CA LEU A 20 1.06 18.02 0.22
C LEU A 20 2.34 18.54 0.90
N SER A 21 2.20 19.49 1.84
CA SER A 21 3.32 19.89 2.71
C SER A 21 3.61 18.80 3.74
N ILE A 22 4.19 17.69 3.29
CA ILE A 22 4.74 16.66 4.16
C ILE A 22 5.81 17.34 5.03
N PRO A 23 5.71 17.28 6.37
CA PRO A 23 6.64 17.98 7.22
C PRO A 23 8.00 17.32 7.07
N LEU A 24 8.95 17.97 6.40
CA LEU A 24 10.31 17.47 6.27
C LEU A 24 11.19 18.02 7.40
N ASP A 25 12.10 17.18 7.87
CA ASP A 25 13.20 17.56 8.74
C ASP A 25 14.23 18.36 7.94
N GLU A 26 14.68 19.48 8.48
CA GLU A 26 15.54 20.42 7.73
C GLU A 26 16.97 19.91 7.55
N GLU A 27 17.44 19.03 8.44
CA GLU A 27 18.80 18.49 8.42
C GLU A 27 18.87 17.22 7.56
N THR A 28 17.88 16.34 7.71
CA THR A 28 17.86 15.03 7.04
C THR A 28 17.02 15.01 5.76
N GLY A 29 16.16 16.00 5.54
CA GLY A 29 15.21 16.02 4.41
C GLY A 29 14.11 14.97 4.49
N LEU A 30 14.04 14.20 5.58
CA LEU A 30 13.07 13.12 5.79
C LEU A 30 11.73 13.63 6.29
N PRO A 31 10.61 12.92 6.01
CA PRO A 31 9.37 13.15 6.73
C PRO A 31 9.61 13.08 8.25
N ARG A 32 9.18 14.10 9.00
CA ARG A 32 9.30 14.14 10.46
C ARG A 32 8.38 13.09 11.08
N MET A 33 8.85 11.85 11.14
CA MET A 33 8.18 10.75 11.86
C MET A 33 8.02 11.02 13.37
N TYR A 34 8.68 12.05 13.89
CA TYR A 34 8.49 12.58 15.24
C TYR A 34 7.18 13.35 15.42
N ASP A 35 6.48 13.75 14.34
CA ASP A 35 5.13 14.30 14.43
C ASP A 35 4.11 13.16 14.51
N ALA A 36 3.45 13.03 15.67
CA ALA A 36 2.40 12.05 15.89
C ALA A 36 1.26 12.12 14.86
N ARG A 37 1.02 13.30 14.25
CA ARG A 37 0.05 13.48 13.18
C ARG A 37 0.50 12.79 11.89
N PHE A 38 1.76 12.96 11.50
CA PHE A 38 2.32 12.30 10.32
C PHE A 38 2.38 10.78 10.52
N ALA A 39 2.82 10.33 11.70
CA ALA A 39 2.82 8.90 12.03
C ALA A 39 1.42 8.28 11.96
N ARG A 40 0.40 8.95 12.52
CA ARG A 40 -1.00 8.49 12.42
C ARG A 40 -1.47 8.46 10.96
N TRP A 41 -1.19 9.51 10.21
CA TRP A 41 -1.52 9.56 8.79
C TRP A 41 -0.91 8.38 8.03
N LEU A 42 0.38 8.11 8.20
CA LEU A 42 1.09 7.02 7.53
C LEU A 42 0.45 5.66 7.87
N LEU A 43 0.15 5.42 9.14
CA LEU A 43 -0.51 4.19 9.59
C LEU A 43 -1.90 4.03 8.96
N ASP A 44 -2.68 5.11 8.87
CA ASP A 44 -3.97 5.11 8.19
C ASP A 44 -3.81 4.80 6.68
N GLN A 45 -2.74 5.29 6.04
CA GLN A 45 -2.47 4.99 4.64
C GLN A 45 -2.09 3.52 4.41
N VAL A 46 -1.19 2.98 5.23
CA VAL A 46 -0.79 1.57 5.19
C VAL A 46 -2.00 0.65 5.43
N ALA A 47 -2.84 0.98 6.42
CA ALA A 47 -4.08 0.26 6.69
C ALA A 47 -5.08 0.37 5.53
N GLY A 48 -5.19 1.55 4.91
CA GLY A 48 -6.04 1.81 3.76
C GLY A 48 -5.65 0.97 2.54
N ILE A 49 -4.36 0.94 2.18
CA ILE A 49 -3.86 0.13 1.05
C ILE A 49 -4.06 -1.37 1.33
N ALA A 50 -3.76 -1.83 2.54
CA ALA A 50 -3.99 -3.23 2.93
C ALA A 50 -5.47 -3.61 2.87
N SER A 51 -6.36 -2.71 3.30
CA SER A 51 -7.82 -2.89 3.22
C SER A 51 -8.31 -2.93 1.77
N ALA A 52 -7.79 -2.04 0.91
CA ALA A 52 -8.11 -2.05 -0.52
C ALA A 52 -7.71 -3.38 -1.18
N LEU A 53 -6.51 -3.89 -0.89
CA LEU A 53 -6.08 -5.20 -1.40
C LEU A 53 -6.95 -6.34 -0.86
N ALA A 54 -7.33 -6.29 0.42
CA ALA A 54 -8.24 -7.28 1.01
C ALA A 54 -9.62 -7.28 0.33
N LEU A 55 -10.15 -6.13 -0.08
CA LEU A 55 -11.39 -6.04 -0.86
C LEU A 55 -11.24 -6.67 -2.24
N ILE A 56 -10.14 -6.39 -2.95
CA ILE A 56 -9.84 -7.02 -4.25
C ILE A 56 -9.75 -8.54 -4.10
N HIS A 57 -9.09 -9.02 -3.06
CA HIS A 57 -8.88 -10.46 -2.84
C HIS A 57 -10.17 -11.21 -2.47
N ASN A 58 -11.13 -10.53 -1.86
CA ASN A 58 -12.37 -11.10 -1.30
C ASN A 58 -13.62 -10.44 -1.91
N MET A 59 -13.67 -10.32 -3.23
CA MET A 59 -14.81 -9.73 -3.93
C MET A 59 -16.10 -10.49 -3.62
N ARG A 60 -17.10 -9.74 -3.15
CA ARG A 60 -18.47 -10.24 -2.94
C ARG A 60 -19.29 -9.83 -4.15
N GLU A 61 -20.06 -10.77 -4.70
CA GLU A 61 -21.16 -10.40 -5.59
C GLU A 61 -22.23 -9.73 -4.72
N GLU A 62 -22.62 -8.51 -5.09
CA GLU A 62 -23.96 -8.04 -4.73
C GLU A 62 -24.91 -8.90 -5.56
N GLU A 63 -25.70 -9.76 -4.90
CA GLU A 63 -26.83 -10.40 -5.56
C GLU A 63 -27.67 -9.25 -6.18
N PRO A 64 -28.11 -9.36 -7.45
CA PRO A 64 -29.04 -8.39 -8.01
C PRO A 64 -30.31 -8.44 -7.16
N GLY A 65 -30.40 -7.53 -6.20
CA GLY A 65 -31.49 -7.49 -5.26
C GLY A 65 -32.78 -7.20 -6.02
N GLU A 66 -33.74 -8.11 -5.92
CA GLU A 66 -35.14 -7.70 -5.85
C GLU A 66 -35.21 -6.56 -4.84
N ALA A 67 -35.67 -5.40 -5.29
CA ALA A 67 -35.76 -4.20 -4.47
C ALA A 67 -36.46 -4.55 -3.14
N PRO A 68 -35.95 -4.12 -1.98
CA PRO A 68 -36.61 -4.39 -0.72
C PRO A 68 -37.93 -3.63 -0.70
N GLU A 69 -39.02 -4.34 -0.99
CA GLU A 69 -40.36 -3.82 -0.78
C GLU A 69 -40.54 -3.64 0.74
N LYS A 70 -40.55 -2.37 1.16
CA LYS A 70 -40.96 -1.86 2.48
C LYS A 70 -39.98 -2.14 3.63
N ALA A 71 -39.00 -1.25 3.78
CA ALA A 71 -38.48 -0.89 5.10
C ALA A 71 -38.75 0.61 5.36
N ILE A 72 -39.61 0.86 6.34
CA ILE A 72 -39.99 2.18 6.85
C ILE A 72 -38.74 2.88 7.41
N PRO A 73 -38.53 4.20 7.18
CA PRO A 73 -37.37 4.89 7.74
C PRO A 73 -37.61 5.20 9.22
N GLY A 74 -36.76 4.65 10.09
CA GLY A 74 -36.64 5.05 11.49
C GLY A 74 -35.18 5.41 11.81
N PRO A 75 -34.90 6.52 12.51
CA PRO A 75 -33.55 6.95 12.80
C PRO A 75 -33.02 6.29 14.07
N ALA A 76 -31.76 5.84 14.05
CA ALA A 76 -30.74 6.03 15.10
C ALA A 76 -29.69 4.90 15.10
N MET A 77 -28.44 5.32 14.88
CA MET A 77 -27.29 5.12 15.79
C MET A 77 -27.08 3.71 16.40
N GLY A 78 -26.01 3.07 15.95
CA GLY A 78 -25.18 2.23 16.81
C GLY A 78 -25.68 0.82 17.11
N THR A 79 -25.50 -0.09 16.16
CA THR A 79 -24.96 -1.44 16.36
C THR A 79 -24.95 -2.13 14.99
N TRP A 80 -23.80 -2.24 14.35
CA TRP A 80 -23.67 -3.13 13.19
C TRP A 80 -23.67 -4.57 13.70
N ALA A 81 -24.85 -5.16 13.84
CA ALA A 81 -24.95 -6.62 13.86
C ALA A 81 -24.68 -7.09 12.42
N PRO A 82 -23.72 -8.00 12.17
CA PRO A 82 -23.54 -8.53 10.84
C PRO A 82 -24.86 -9.21 10.42
N PRO A 83 -25.39 -8.93 9.22
CA PRO A 83 -26.54 -9.65 8.70
C PRO A 83 -26.21 -11.15 8.76
N SER A 84 -27.03 -11.88 9.50
CA SER A 84 -26.90 -13.32 9.67
C SER A 84 -27.30 -14.02 8.37
N ARG A 85 -26.36 -14.01 7.41
CA ARG A 85 -26.23 -14.92 6.26
C ARG A 85 -24.93 -14.56 5.54
N LEU A 86 -23.84 -15.20 5.95
CA LEU A 86 -22.57 -15.17 5.23
C LEU A 86 -22.81 -15.83 3.86
N THR A 87 -23.00 -15.04 2.80
CA THR A 87 -22.85 -15.53 1.44
C THR A 87 -21.36 -15.72 1.19
N GLU A 88 -20.94 -16.96 0.94
CA GLU A 88 -19.56 -17.34 0.66
C GLU A 88 -19.01 -16.46 -0.49
N SER A 89 -17.79 -15.94 -0.34
CA SER A 89 -17.07 -15.18 -1.39
C SER A 89 -17.10 -15.97 -2.70
N ARG A 90 -17.85 -15.48 -3.71
CA ARG A 90 -18.01 -16.16 -5.01
C ARG A 90 -16.94 -15.82 -6.04
N ALA A 91 -16.11 -14.80 -5.79
CA ALA A 91 -15.00 -14.46 -6.65
C ALA A 91 -13.76 -14.07 -5.84
N THR A 92 -12.59 -14.24 -6.44
CA THR A 92 -11.32 -13.77 -5.89
C THR A 92 -10.59 -12.94 -6.94
N GLY A 93 -10.15 -11.73 -6.55
CA GLY A 93 -9.38 -10.84 -7.39
C GLY A 93 -7.89 -10.93 -7.14
N TYR A 94 -7.12 -10.51 -8.14
CA TYR A 94 -5.67 -10.38 -8.11
C TYR A 94 -5.29 -9.06 -8.79
N HIS A 95 -4.44 -8.26 -8.15
CA HIS A 95 -3.96 -6.99 -8.73
C HIS A 95 -2.84 -7.22 -9.74
N ARG A 96 -1.88 -8.10 -9.42
CA ARG A 96 -0.76 -8.56 -10.27
C ARG A 96 0.29 -7.54 -10.68
N ASP A 97 0.04 -6.26 -10.44
CA ASP A 97 0.98 -5.17 -10.73
C ASP A 97 1.02 -4.16 -9.57
N ILE A 98 1.25 -4.64 -8.34
CA ILE A 98 1.45 -3.76 -7.17
C ILE A 98 2.90 -3.29 -7.20
N LYS A 99 3.10 -1.97 -7.30
CA LYS A 99 4.40 -1.28 -7.33
C LYS A 99 4.21 0.16 -6.88
N LEU A 100 5.29 0.85 -6.54
CA LEU A 100 5.24 2.25 -6.12
C LEU A 100 4.54 3.16 -7.13
N ASP A 101 4.79 2.98 -8.44
CA ASP A 101 4.16 3.77 -9.51
C ASP A 101 2.63 3.68 -9.52
N ASN A 102 2.08 2.58 -8.99
CA ASN A 102 0.65 2.30 -8.92
C ASN A 102 0.04 2.70 -7.57
N ILE A 103 0.79 3.37 -6.69
CA ILE A 103 0.28 4.00 -5.47
C ILE A 103 0.12 5.50 -5.71
N LEU A 104 -1.12 5.93 -5.91
CA LEU A 104 -1.47 7.31 -6.21
C LEU A 104 -1.67 8.12 -4.95
N VAL A 105 -1.16 9.35 -4.92
CA VAL A 105 -1.48 10.34 -3.88
C VAL A 105 -2.63 11.22 -4.36
N CYS A 106 -3.77 11.15 -3.68
CA CYS A 106 -4.95 11.96 -3.99
C CYS A 106 -5.17 13.03 -2.93
N GLU A 107 -5.70 14.18 -3.34
CA GLU A 107 -6.19 15.19 -2.39
C GLU A 107 -7.28 14.60 -1.49
N SER A 108 -7.31 15.05 -0.23
CA SER A 108 -8.30 14.63 0.74
C SER A 108 -8.66 15.80 1.65
N HIS A 109 -9.95 15.96 1.93
CA HIS A 109 -10.42 16.90 2.96
C HIS A 109 -10.29 16.32 4.38
N LYS A 110 -10.08 15.01 4.51
CA LYS A 110 -9.95 14.31 5.80
C LYS A 110 -8.50 14.09 6.22
N HIS A 111 -7.58 14.02 5.25
CA HIS A 111 -6.17 13.76 5.49
C HIS A 111 -5.33 14.91 4.94
N GLU A 112 -4.63 15.58 5.84
CA GLU A 112 -3.81 16.78 5.57
C GLU A 112 -2.73 16.54 4.51
N TYR A 113 -2.16 15.33 4.48
CA TYR A 113 -1.12 14.92 3.53
C TYR A 113 -1.66 14.05 2.39
N GLY A 114 -2.95 14.18 2.07
CA GLY A 114 -3.61 13.40 1.03
C GLY A 114 -3.95 11.97 1.45
N ILE A 115 -4.44 11.17 0.50
CA ILE A 115 -4.78 9.76 0.69
C ILE A 115 -4.06 8.91 -0.36
N LEU A 116 -3.42 7.82 0.08
CA LEU A 116 -2.82 6.84 -0.82
C LEU A 116 -3.91 5.90 -1.37
N LYS A 117 -3.91 5.71 -2.68
CA LYS A 117 -4.84 4.80 -3.36
C LYS A 117 -4.08 3.84 -4.26
N LEU A 118 -4.47 2.57 -4.19
CA LEU A 118 -4.01 1.56 -5.15
C LEU A 118 -4.70 1.81 -6.50
N GLY A 119 -3.90 2.00 -7.55
CA GLY A 119 -4.32 2.28 -8.91
C GLY A 119 -3.79 1.26 -9.92
N ASP A 120 -4.11 1.51 -11.20
CA ASP A 120 -3.78 0.67 -12.35
C ASP A 120 -4.20 -0.81 -12.23
N PHE A 121 -5.44 -1.06 -12.65
CA PHE A 121 -6.03 -2.38 -12.72
C PHE A 121 -5.87 -3.03 -14.10
N GLY A 122 -5.01 -2.51 -14.98
CA GLY A 122 -4.84 -3.04 -16.34
C GLY A 122 -4.35 -4.49 -16.38
N SER A 123 -3.60 -4.91 -15.36
CA SER A 123 -3.14 -6.28 -15.15
C SER A 123 -4.03 -7.10 -14.20
N ALA A 124 -5.08 -6.48 -13.63
CA ALA A 124 -5.91 -7.13 -12.63
C ALA A 124 -6.78 -8.22 -13.24
N SER A 125 -7.17 -9.20 -12.43
CA SER A 125 -8.06 -10.28 -12.88
C SER A 125 -8.98 -10.73 -11.76
N ILE A 126 -10.16 -11.20 -12.14
CA ILE A 126 -11.15 -11.77 -11.23
C ILE A 126 -11.35 -13.23 -11.63
N LYS A 127 -11.29 -14.14 -10.67
CA LYS A 127 -11.59 -15.56 -10.87
C LYS A 127 -12.84 -15.92 -10.07
N GLU A 128 -13.87 -16.38 -10.77
CA GLU A 128 -15.08 -16.91 -10.16
C GLU A 128 -14.75 -18.24 -9.44
N LEU A 129 -15.12 -18.34 -8.17
CA LEU A 129 -14.94 -19.52 -7.35
C LEU A 129 -16.13 -20.47 -7.58
N ARG A 130 -16.26 -21.01 -8.80
CA ARG A 130 -17.31 -21.98 -9.09
C ARG A 130 -17.12 -23.25 -8.26
N ARG A 131 -18.22 -23.75 -7.71
CA ARG A 131 -18.36 -24.94 -6.84
C ARG A 131 -18.10 -26.27 -7.58
N CYS A 132 -17.05 -26.34 -8.40
CA CYS A 132 -16.71 -27.53 -9.17
C CYS A 132 -15.33 -28.06 -8.79
N LYS A 133 -15.35 -29.28 -8.25
CA LYS A 133 -14.19 -30.16 -8.04
C LYS A 133 -13.37 -30.23 -9.34
N ALA A 134 -12.04 -30.08 -9.22
CA ALA A 134 -11.03 -29.99 -10.29
C ALA A 134 -10.66 -28.55 -10.72
N TYR A 135 -10.08 -27.78 -9.80
CA TYR A 135 -9.46 -26.49 -10.10
C TYR A 135 -8.14 -26.71 -10.84
N LYS A 136 -8.18 -26.77 -12.19
CA LYS A 136 -6.98 -26.61 -13.01
C LYS A 136 -6.60 -25.13 -12.97
N PHE A 137 -5.42 -24.82 -12.44
CA PHE A 137 -4.81 -23.51 -12.52
C PHE A 137 -4.69 -23.11 -14.00
N THR A 138 -5.63 -22.29 -14.50
CA THR A 138 -5.44 -21.64 -15.79
C THR A 138 -4.44 -20.50 -15.60
N THR A 139 -3.24 -20.78 -16.07
CA THR A 139 -2.12 -19.88 -16.34
C THR A 139 -2.60 -18.80 -17.30
N SER A 140 -2.65 -17.53 -16.87
CA SER A 140 -2.60 -16.45 -17.85
C SER A 140 -1.14 -16.30 -18.24
N GLN A 141 -0.84 -16.55 -19.51
CA GLN A 141 0.50 -16.48 -20.06
C GLN A 141 1.12 -15.10 -19.81
N TYR A 142 2.43 -15.14 -19.59
CA TYR A 142 3.32 -14.00 -19.42
C TYR A 142 3.25 -13.10 -20.67
N ALA A 143 3.01 -11.81 -20.50
CA ALA A 143 3.58 -10.83 -21.43
C ALA A 143 4.97 -10.53 -20.86
N GLU A 144 6.01 -10.89 -21.60
CA GLU A 144 7.38 -10.45 -21.29
C GLU A 144 7.40 -8.92 -21.31
N ASN A 145 7.41 -8.30 -20.13
CA ASN A 145 7.73 -6.89 -20.00
C ASN A 145 9.23 -6.80 -19.71
N PRO A 146 10.04 -6.31 -20.67
CA PRO A 146 11.45 -6.08 -20.43
C PRO A 146 11.59 -4.84 -19.54
N ASP A 147 12.33 -5.01 -18.46
CA ASP A 147 12.84 -3.97 -17.57
C ASP A 147 11.80 -3.16 -16.78
N GLY A 148 11.61 -3.55 -15.50
CA GLY A 148 10.82 -2.85 -14.48
C GLY A 148 9.69 -3.66 -13.86
N ALA A 149 9.08 -4.58 -14.62
CA ALA A 149 7.93 -5.40 -14.16
C ALA A 149 8.32 -6.55 -13.21
N GLU A 150 9.62 -6.79 -13.00
CA GLU A 150 10.11 -7.90 -12.18
C GLU A 150 10.58 -7.50 -10.77
N THR A 151 10.76 -6.21 -10.47
CA THR A 151 11.32 -5.74 -9.19
C THR A 151 10.53 -6.25 -7.99
N TYR A 152 9.20 -6.10 -8.04
CA TYR A 152 8.27 -6.53 -7.00
C TYR A 152 7.84 -7.99 -7.14
N ASP A 153 8.48 -8.75 -8.04
CA ASP A 153 8.01 -10.08 -8.35
C ASP A 153 8.38 -11.08 -7.25
N SER A 154 7.44 -11.95 -6.90
CA SER A 154 7.65 -12.93 -5.83
C SER A 154 8.48 -14.12 -6.31
N PRO A 155 9.25 -14.78 -5.42
CA PRO A 155 9.97 -16.01 -5.78
C PRO A 155 9.02 -17.09 -6.28
N ASP A 156 7.87 -17.30 -5.63
CA ASP A 156 6.88 -18.30 -6.05
C ASP A 156 6.35 -18.05 -7.46
N ARG A 157 6.04 -16.79 -7.83
CA ARG A 157 5.59 -16.46 -9.19
C ARG A 157 6.70 -16.70 -10.21
N HIS A 158 7.94 -16.35 -9.90
CA HIS A 158 9.07 -16.59 -10.79
C HIS A 158 9.35 -18.09 -11.01
N ILE A 159 9.23 -18.91 -9.96
CA ILE A 159 9.48 -20.35 -10.02
C ILE A 159 8.35 -21.09 -10.74
N HIS A 160 7.11 -20.77 -10.37
CA HIS A 160 5.96 -21.57 -10.79
C HIS A 160 5.25 -20.96 -12.00
N GLY A 161 5.48 -19.70 -12.35
CA GLY A 161 4.76 -18.98 -13.40
C GLY A 161 3.30 -18.66 -13.06
N HIS A 162 2.88 -18.89 -11.81
CA HIS A 162 1.49 -18.69 -11.37
C HIS A 162 1.39 -17.47 -10.45
N THR A 163 0.40 -16.62 -10.71
CA THR A 163 0.00 -15.54 -9.80
C THR A 163 -0.99 -16.06 -8.76
N SER A 164 -0.88 -15.57 -7.54
CA SER A 164 -1.79 -15.90 -6.43
C SER A 164 -1.97 -14.69 -5.52
N ARG A 165 -2.89 -14.75 -4.56
CA ARG A 165 -3.02 -13.67 -3.56
C ARG A 165 -1.71 -13.40 -2.82
N LYS A 166 -0.88 -14.45 -2.64
CA LYS A 166 0.44 -14.31 -2.00
C LYS A 166 1.42 -13.51 -2.84
N THR A 167 1.28 -13.49 -4.16
CA THR A 167 2.17 -12.70 -5.04
C THR A 167 1.85 -11.22 -4.90
N ASP A 168 0.57 -10.85 -4.76
CA ASP A 168 0.17 -9.48 -4.42
C ASP A 168 0.64 -9.08 -3.01
N LEU A 169 0.54 -9.99 -2.03
CA LEU A 169 1.01 -9.72 -0.66
C LEU A 169 2.53 -9.52 -0.60
N TRP A 170 3.30 -10.28 -1.39
CA TRP A 170 4.74 -10.09 -1.53
C TRP A 170 5.05 -8.70 -2.08
N ALA A 171 4.44 -8.35 -3.21
CA ALA A 171 4.64 -7.05 -3.85
C ALA A 171 4.24 -5.88 -2.92
N LEU A 172 3.14 -6.04 -2.18
CA LEU A 172 2.74 -5.08 -1.15
C LEU A 172 3.78 -4.96 -0.03
N GLY A 173 4.38 -6.07 0.41
CA GLY A 173 5.47 -6.06 1.38
C GLY A 173 6.70 -5.29 0.90
N CYS A 174 7.07 -5.44 -0.37
CA CYS A 174 8.14 -4.65 -1.00
C CYS A 174 7.81 -3.15 -1.02
N VAL A 175 6.59 -2.77 -1.42
CA VAL A 175 6.11 -1.38 -1.40
C VAL A 175 6.14 -0.80 0.01
N PHE A 176 5.68 -1.56 1.02
CA PHE A 176 5.71 -1.10 2.41
C PHE A 176 7.14 -0.94 2.94
N LEU A 177 8.07 -1.83 2.56
CA LEU A 177 9.47 -1.66 2.92
C LEU A 177 10.04 -0.35 2.37
N GLU A 178 9.85 -0.06 1.08
CA GLU A 178 10.36 1.17 0.48
C GLU A 178 9.68 2.43 1.04
N LEU A 179 8.37 2.37 1.32
CA LEU A 179 7.65 3.45 1.98
C LEU A 179 8.19 3.72 3.39
N LEU A 180 8.50 2.66 4.16
CA LEU A 180 9.07 2.82 5.49
C LEU A 180 10.51 3.35 5.42
N LEU A 181 11.34 2.86 4.50
CA LEU A 181 12.68 3.39 4.32
C LEU A 181 12.66 4.88 3.95
N TRP A 182 11.75 5.30 3.08
CA TRP A 182 11.55 6.73 2.79
C TRP A 182 11.18 7.56 4.02
N CYS A 183 10.55 6.97 5.03
CA CYS A 183 10.21 7.64 6.28
C CYS A 183 11.33 7.64 7.34
N PHE A 184 12.24 6.67 7.31
CA PHE A 184 13.17 6.40 8.43
C PHE A 184 14.66 6.46 8.05
N ASP A 185 15.00 6.28 6.78
CA ASP A 185 16.38 6.18 6.31
C ASP A 185 16.72 7.40 5.45
N SER A 186 17.53 8.31 5.99
CA SER A 186 17.87 9.58 5.33
C SER A 186 18.71 9.40 4.07
N GLU A 187 19.36 8.25 3.92
CA GLU A 187 20.14 7.91 2.74
C GLU A 187 19.30 7.14 1.71
N PHE A 188 18.04 6.82 2.02
CA PHE A 188 17.19 6.05 1.14
C PHE A 188 16.79 6.84 -0.10
N THR A 189 17.04 6.22 -1.25
CA THR A 189 16.44 6.58 -2.53
C THR A 189 15.97 5.30 -3.22
N VAL A 190 14.88 5.38 -3.99
CA VAL A 190 14.36 4.23 -4.75
C VAL A 190 15.43 3.71 -5.70
N ASP A 191 16.07 4.59 -6.46
CA ASP A 191 17.14 4.24 -7.40
C ASP A 191 18.38 3.69 -6.69
N GLY A 192 18.79 4.28 -5.57
CA GLY A 192 19.93 3.80 -4.80
C GLY A 192 19.69 2.41 -4.22
N PHE A 193 18.48 2.13 -3.72
CA PHE A 193 18.15 0.79 -3.23
C PHE A 193 18.02 -0.22 -4.38
N SER A 194 17.48 0.20 -5.52
CA SER A 194 17.43 -0.61 -6.74
C SER A 194 18.83 -1.01 -7.23
N ASP A 195 19.75 -0.05 -7.22
CA ASP A 195 21.15 -0.26 -7.55
C ASP A 195 21.84 -1.24 -6.59
N LEU A 196 21.58 -1.11 -5.28
CA LEU A 196 22.11 -2.04 -4.28
C LEU A 196 21.63 -3.47 -4.53
N ARG A 197 20.34 -3.66 -4.81
CA ARG A 197 19.77 -4.98 -5.13
C ARG A 197 20.38 -5.54 -6.41
N THR A 198 20.53 -4.73 -7.45
CA THR A 198 21.06 -5.14 -8.76
C THR A 198 22.53 -5.55 -8.70
N LYS A 199 23.34 -4.78 -7.96
CA LYS A 199 24.81 -4.97 -7.87
C LYS A 199 25.22 -6.04 -6.85
N GLU A 200 24.29 -6.54 -6.04
CA GLU A 200 24.60 -7.50 -4.98
C GLU A 200 25.24 -8.79 -5.51
N LYS A 201 26.32 -9.20 -4.85
CA LYS A 201 27.06 -10.44 -5.12
C LYS A 201 26.70 -11.46 -4.04
N GLY A 202 26.86 -12.76 -4.31
CA GLY A 202 26.54 -13.82 -3.34
C GLY A 202 25.26 -14.59 -3.65
N PHE A 203 24.55 -14.17 -4.69
CA PHE A 203 23.49 -14.93 -5.36
C PHE A 203 23.99 -15.37 -6.74
N GLY A 204 23.43 -16.44 -7.30
CA GLY A 204 23.92 -17.00 -8.57
C GLY A 204 23.97 -15.95 -9.70
N GLU A 205 24.87 -16.09 -10.68
CA GLU A 205 25.17 -15.04 -11.68
C GLU A 205 23.94 -14.51 -12.45
N LYS A 206 22.89 -15.34 -12.62
CA LYS A 206 21.59 -14.95 -13.18
C LYS A 206 20.69 -14.13 -12.24
N SER A 207 21.17 -13.80 -11.04
CA SER A 207 20.44 -13.09 -9.97
C SER A 207 20.83 -11.61 -9.86
N ARG A 208 21.66 -11.10 -10.78
CA ARG A 208 21.92 -9.67 -10.97
C ARG A 208 20.67 -8.99 -11.54
N SER A 209 19.71 -8.77 -10.67
CA SER A 209 18.40 -8.19 -10.96
C SER A 209 17.98 -7.28 -9.82
N ASP A 210 17.03 -6.39 -10.08
CA ASP A 210 16.46 -5.51 -9.06
C ASP A 210 15.47 -6.23 -8.10
N LYS A 211 15.46 -7.57 -8.09
CA LYS A 211 14.58 -8.33 -7.21
C LYS A 211 15.03 -8.20 -5.76
N PHE A 212 14.05 -8.17 -4.84
CA PHE A 212 14.29 -8.21 -3.39
C PHE A 212 14.85 -9.55 -2.89
N TRP A 213 14.88 -10.56 -3.75
CA TRP A 213 15.34 -11.91 -3.45
C TRP A 213 16.27 -12.41 -4.56
N GLY A 214 17.02 -13.46 -4.25
CA GLY A 214 17.88 -14.15 -5.21
C GLY A 214 17.98 -15.65 -4.95
N LYS A 215 18.58 -16.38 -5.88
CA LYS A 215 18.88 -17.82 -5.71
C LYS A 215 20.18 -17.99 -4.90
N ALA A 216 20.07 -18.62 -3.74
CA ALA A 216 21.20 -18.76 -2.81
C ALA A 216 22.30 -19.68 -3.38
N ASN A 217 23.57 -19.31 -3.15
CA ASN A 217 24.73 -20.08 -3.63
C ASN A 217 24.90 -21.44 -2.94
N ALA A 218 24.42 -21.60 -1.70
CA ALA A 218 24.70 -22.75 -0.84
C ALA A 218 23.68 -23.91 -0.92
N GLY A 219 22.69 -23.86 -1.81
CA GLY A 219 21.77 -24.97 -2.05
C GLY A 219 20.37 -24.52 -2.44
N SER A 220 19.95 -24.93 -3.66
CA SER A 220 18.64 -24.95 -4.35
C SER A 220 17.51 -23.93 -4.07
N GLY A 221 17.53 -23.14 -3.00
CA GLY A 221 16.45 -22.27 -2.56
C GLY A 221 16.63 -20.79 -2.94
N TYR A 222 15.60 -20.02 -2.61
CA TYR A 222 15.54 -18.58 -2.79
C TYR A 222 15.53 -17.89 -1.43
N ALA A 223 16.22 -16.77 -1.30
CA ALA A 223 16.31 -16.00 -0.08
C ALA A 223 16.26 -14.50 -0.38
N LEU A 224 15.91 -13.70 0.63
CA LEU A 224 16.05 -12.25 0.56
C LEU A 224 17.52 -11.89 0.34
N LYS A 225 17.75 -10.86 -0.47
CA LYS A 225 19.08 -10.28 -0.65
C LYS A 225 19.60 -9.67 0.64
N ASP A 226 20.91 -9.69 0.84
CA ASP A 226 21.58 -9.20 2.05
C ASP A 226 21.37 -7.69 2.25
N CYS A 227 21.33 -6.91 1.17
CA CYS A 227 20.95 -5.49 1.24
C CYS A 227 19.51 -5.29 1.73
N VAL A 228 18.58 -6.17 1.36
CA VAL A 228 17.19 -6.11 1.82
C VAL A 228 17.10 -6.50 3.29
N GLN A 229 17.81 -7.57 3.70
CA GLN A 229 17.89 -7.98 5.10
C GLN A 229 18.45 -6.85 5.99
N ARG A 230 19.55 -6.20 5.56
CA ARG A 230 20.14 -5.06 6.28
C ARG A 230 19.16 -3.88 6.44
N LYS A 231 18.35 -3.58 5.42
CA LYS A 231 17.32 -2.52 5.52
C LYS A 231 16.19 -2.91 6.48
N LEU A 232 15.79 -4.19 6.52
CA LEU A 232 14.82 -4.69 7.50
C LEU A 232 15.37 -4.65 8.93
N GLU A 233 16.65 -4.99 9.10
CA GLU A 233 17.36 -4.90 10.39
C GLU A 233 17.44 -3.45 10.87
N PHE A 234 17.86 -2.53 10.01
CA PHE A 234 17.87 -1.09 10.28
C PHE A 234 16.50 -0.58 10.79
N LEU A 235 15.40 -0.90 10.08
CA LEU A 235 14.06 -0.50 10.50
C LEU A 235 13.65 -1.13 11.85
N SER A 236 14.09 -2.37 12.11
CA SER A 236 13.81 -3.08 13.37
C SER A 236 14.53 -2.42 14.55
N GLU A 237 15.76 -1.97 14.35
CA GLU A 237 16.56 -1.23 15.34
C GLU A 237 15.95 0.14 15.62
N GLU A 238 15.58 0.89 14.58
CA GLU A 238 14.85 2.16 14.69
C GLU A 238 13.55 2.05 15.50
N CYS A 239 12.90 0.88 15.47
CA CYS A 239 11.71 0.60 16.26
C CYS A 239 12.00 0.20 17.71
N ARG A 240 13.18 -0.39 18.01
CA ARG A 240 13.54 -0.90 19.35
C ARG A 240 14.05 0.18 20.29
N ASP A 241 14.83 1.10 19.77
CA ASP A 241 15.50 2.14 20.57
C ASP A 241 14.56 3.28 20.97
N ARG A 242 13.30 3.24 20.52
CA ARG A 242 12.28 4.22 20.91
C ARG A 242 11.64 3.81 22.24
N PRO A 243 11.55 4.74 23.22
CA PRO A 243 10.82 4.46 24.45
C PRO A 243 9.39 4.10 24.09
N LYS A 244 8.99 2.86 24.42
CA LYS A 244 7.59 2.44 24.37
C LYS A 244 6.84 3.39 25.30
N THR A 245 6.15 4.40 24.76
CA THR A 245 5.35 5.30 25.57
C THR A 245 4.41 4.46 26.43
N PRO A 246 4.56 4.46 27.77
CA PRO A 246 3.65 3.74 28.62
C PRO A 246 2.28 4.42 28.48
N GLY A 247 1.30 3.73 27.87
CA GLY A 247 -0.10 4.16 27.91
C GLY A 247 -0.77 4.54 26.59
N ARG A 248 -0.15 4.38 25.41
CA ARG A 248 -0.89 4.45 24.14
C ARG A 248 -0.59 3.23 23.27
N SER A 249 -1.30 2.14 23.58
CA SER A 249 -1.52 1.07 22.61
C SER A 249 -2.12 1.67 21.32
N LEU A 250 -1.73 1.17 20.15
CA LEU A 250 -2.39 1.50 18.87
C LEU A 250 -3.92 1.33 18.97
N ALA A 251 -4.41 0.39 19.79
CA ALA A 251 -5.83 0.23 20.06
C ALA A 251 -6.47 1.44 20.78
N ALA A 252 -5.74 2.10 21.67
CA ALA A 252 -6.22 3.29 22.38
C ALA A 252 -6.28 4.53 21.47
N VAL A 253 -5.43 4.59 20.44
CA VAL A 253 -5.48 5.63 19.40
C VAL A 253 -6.74 5.47 18.53
N TYR A 254 -7.10 4.25 18.15
CA TYR A 254 -8.31 3.98 17.37
C TYR A 254 -9.62 4.09 18.16
N GLN A 255 -9.61 3.87 19.48
CA GLN A 255 -10.83 3.98 20.30
C GLN A 255 -11.23 5.42 20.64
N ALA A 256 -10.31 6.38 20.60
CA ALA A 256 -10.60 7.78 20.92
C ALA A 256 -11.47 8.47 19.83
N ASP A 257 -11.42 8.02 18.57
CA ASP A 257 -12.16 8.62 17.46
C ASP A 257 -13.56 8.02 17.21
N ALA A 258 -13.95 6.98 17.95
CA ALA A 258 -15.35 6.48 17.89
C ALA A 258 -16.33 7.32 18.73
N SER A 259 -15.86 8.43 19.32
CA SER A 259 -16.60 9.25 20.30
C SER A 259 -16.85 10.69 19.86
N HIS A 260 -16.58 11.05 18.59
CA HIS A 260 -16.81 12.39 18.05
C HIS A 260 -17.60 12.37 16.74
#